data_AF-A0A354MPI5-F1
#
_entry.id   AF-A0A354MPI5-F1
#
_cell.length_a   1.000
_cell.length_b   1.000
_cell.length_c   1.000
_cell.angle_alpha   90.00
_cell.angle_beta   90.00
_cell.angle_gamma   90.00
#
_symmetry.space_group_name_H-M   'P 1'
#
loop_
_entity.id
_entity.type
_entity.pdbx_description
1 polymer ?
#
loop_
_entity_poly.entity_id
_entity_poly.type
_entity_poly.pdbx_seq_one_letter_code
_entity_poly.pdbx_strand_id
1 'polypeptide(L)' 'MPAPEDSLPQGAIATFHLQVLYRRNSSWQGKLVWMEQDQLQSFRSVLELMMLIESGTQE' A
#
# COMPACT_ATOMS: atom_id res chain seq x y z
N MET A 1 -22.21 -8.49 -21.40
CA MET A 1 -21.96 -7.18 -20.76
C MET A 1 -21.11 -7.44 -19.53
N PRO A 2 -19.81 -7.09 -19.51
CA PRO A 2 -19.06 -7.05 -18.25
C PRO A 2 -19.30 -5.70 -17.57
N ALA A 3 -19.53 -5.72 -16.26
CA ALA A 3 -19.68 -4.53 -15.44
C ALA A 3 -18.34 -3.76 -15.37
N PRO A 4 -18.35 -2.42 -15.34
CA PRO A 4 -17.15 -1.64 -15.07
C PRO A 4 -16.86 -1.71 -13.56
N GLU A 5 -16.24 -2.80 -13.13
CA GLU A 5 -15.73 -2.95 -11.75
C GLU A 5 -14.30 -2.40 -11.61
N ASP A 6 -13.70 -1.94 -12.71
CA ASP A 6 -12.36 -1.35 -12.77
C ASP A 6 -12.43 0.18 -12.74
N SER A 7 -12.88 0.71 -11.61
CA SER A 7 -12.65 2.12 -11.26
C SER A 7 -12.39 2.23 -9.76
N LEU A 8 -11.58 1.32 -9.25
CA LEU A 8 -10.76 1.65 -8.10
C LEU A 8 -9.97 2.90 -8.53
N PRO A 9 -10.04 4.02 -7.80
CA PRO A 9 -9.28 5.20 -8.17
C PRO A 9 -7.80 4.83 -8.14
N GLN A 10 -7.23 4.56 -9.32
CA GLN A 10 -5.78 4.44 -9.46
C GLN A 10 -5.24 5.79 -9.02
N GLY A 11 -4.37 5.77 -8.01
CA GLY A 11 -3.75 6.98 -7.52
C GLY A 11 -3.05 7.67 -8.68
N ALA A 12 -3.24 8.97 -8.85
CA ALA A 12 -2.63 9.72 -9.94
C ALA A 12 -1.09 9.70 -9.94
N ILE A 13 -0.49 9.26 -8.83
CA ILE A 13 0.96 9.17 -8.61
C ILE A 13 1.37 7.72 -8.36
N ALA A 14 0.70 7.02 -7.45
CA ALA A 14 0.92 5.60 -7.22
C ALA A 14 -0.28 4.92 -6.53
N THR A 15 -0.48 3.63 -6.78
CA THR A 15 -1.53 2.80 -6.18
C THR A 15 -0.94 1.76 -5.23
N PHE A 16 -1.25 1.90 -3.94
CA PHE A 16 -0.79 0.98 -2.90
C PHE A 16 -1.96 0.25 -2.24
N HIS A 17 -1.81 -1.05 -2.07
CA HIS A 17 -2.73 -1.89 -1.32
C HIS A 17 -2.17 -2.15 0.07
N LEU A 18 -2.81 -1.57 1.08
CA LEU A 18 -2.41 -1.72 2.48
C LEU A 18 -3.17 -2.87 3.14
N GLN A 19 -2.44 -3.92 3.55
CA GLN A 19 -2.97 -5.03 4.33
C GLN A 19 -2.45 -4.97 5.78
N VAL A 20 -3.32 -4.58 6.71
CA VAL A 20 -2.99 -4.55 8.15
C VAL A 20 -3.25 -5.94 8.75
N LEU A 21 -2.18 -6.65 9.12
CA LEU A 21 -2.25 -8.00 9.72
C LEU A 21 -2.43 -7.93 11.24
N TYR A 22 -1.73 -7.02 11.90
CA TYR A 22 -1.77 -6.88 13.35
C TYR A 22 -1.75 -5.40 13.77
N ARG A 23 -2.52 -5.08 14.81
CA ARG A 23 -2.46 -3.79 15.51
C ARG A 23 -2.11 -4.02 16.97
N ARG A 24 -0.86 -3.74 17.37
CA ARG A 24 -0.38 -3.87 18.76
C ARG A 24 0.45 -2.65 19.15
N ASN A 25 0.36 -2.21 20.40
CA ASN A 25 1.06 -1.03 20.94
C ASN A 25 0.86 0.24 20.10
N SER A 26 -0.36 0.49 19.61
CA SER A 26 -0.67 1.60 18.71
C SER A 26 0.09 1.60 17.36
N SER A 27 0.79 0.52 17.02
CA SER A 27 1.49 0.37 15.75
C SER A 27 0.74 -0.58 14.81
N TRP A 28 0.75 -0.25 13.52
CA TRP A 28 0.27 -1.12 12.45
C TRP A 28 1.42 -1.98 11.93
N GLN A 29 1.17 -3.28 11.86
CA GLN A 29 2.07 -4.27 11.29
C GLN A 29 1.33 -4.98 10.17
N GLY A 30 1.95 -5.08 9.02
CA GLY A 30 1.23 -5.47 7.82
C GLY A 30 2.12 -5.59 6.60
N LYS A 31 1.47 -5.61 5.45
CA LYS A 31 2.10 -5.61 4.14
C LYS A 31 1.49 -4.51 3.30
N LEU A 32 2.32 -3.80 2.56
CA LEU A 32 1.97 -2.82 1.55
C LEU A 32 2.32 -3.46 0.20
N VAL A 33 1.36 -3.57 -0.70
CA VAL A 33 1.58 -4.06 -2.06
C VAL A 33 1.51 -2.87 -2.99
N TRP A 34 2.59 -2.60 -3.70
CA TRP A 34 2.60 -1.59 -4.75
C TRP A 34 2.08 -2.22 -6.04
N MET A 35 0.94 -1.73 -6.53
CA MET A 35 0.27 -2.33 -7.68
C MET A 35 0.97 -2.05 -9.01
N GLU A 36 1.70 -0.93 -9.15
CA GLU A 36 2.43 -0.61 -10.39
C GLU A 36 3.71 -1.42 -10.59
N GLN A 37 4.43 -1.72 -9.50
CA GLN A 37 5.67 -2.49 -9.54
C GLN A 37 5.50 -3.95 -9.07
N ASP A 38 4.27 -4.39 -8.81
CA ASP A 38 3.92 -5.70 -8.22
C ASP A 38 4.78 -6.02 -6.98
N GLN A 39 5.16 -4.98 -6.22
CA GLN A 39 6.15 -5.11 -5.17
C GLN A 39 5.48 -5.23 -3.80
N LEU A 40 5.64 -6.38 -3.16
CA LEU A 40 5.13 -6.65 -1.82
C LEU A 40 6.19 -6.28 -0.76
N GLN A 41 5.88 -5.28 0.05
CA GLN A 41 6.74 -4.82 1.13
C GLN A 41 6.07 -5.02 2.48
N SER A 42 6.78 -5.63 3.43
CA SER A 42 6.24 -5.87 4.78
C SER A 42 6.69 -4.77 5.72
N PHE A 43 5.77 -4.10 6.40
CA PHE A 43 6.09 -3.05 7.36
C PHE A 43 5.79 -3.51 8.80
N ARG A 44 6.68 -3.13 9.73
CA ARG A 44 6.51 -3.45 11.16
C ARG A 44 6.05 -2.25 12.00
N SER A 45 5.98 -1.07 11.39
CA SER A 45 5.58 0.17 12.05
C SER A 45 4.94 1.16 11.07
N VAL A 46 4.20 2.12 11.63
CA VAL A 46 3.63 3.24 10.85
C VAL A 46 4.73 4.07 10.17
N LEU A 47 5.89 4.24 10.81
CA LEU A 47 7.03 4.95 10.22
C LEU A 47 7.62 4.21 9.02
N GLU A 48 7.76 2.88 9.11
CA GLU A 48 8.14 2.05 7.96
C GLU A 48 7.13 2.18 6.82
N LEU A 49 5.82 2.12 7.13
CA LEU A 49 4.79 2.34 6.12
C LEU A 49 4.92 3.70 5.43
N MET A 50 5.22 4.78 6.17
CA MET A 50 5.45 6.10 5.57
C MET A 50 6.69 6.11 4.66
N MET A 51 7.81 5.50 5.09
CA MET A 51 9.02 5.39 4.26
C MET A 51 8.77 4.59 2.98
N LEU A 52 7.94 3.54 3.04
CA LEU A 52 7.58 2.72 1.87
C LEU A 52 6.75 3.51 0.86
N ILE A 53 5.76 4.28 1.33
CA ILE A 53 4.92 5.13 0.48
C ILE A 53 5.76 6.27 -0.12
N GLU A 54 6.63 6.89 0.68
CA GLU A 54 7.54 7.94 0.22
C GLU A 54 8.50 7.43 -0.87
N SER A 55 9.09 6.25 -0.65
CA SER A 55 9.96 5.60 -1.64
C SER A 55 9.23 5.33 -2.95
N GLY A 56 7.95 4.93 -2.88
CA GLY A 56 7.17 4.66 -4.10
C GLY A 56 6.52 5.88 -4.75
N THR A 57 6.50 7.04 -4.08
CA THR A 57 5.98 8.29 -4.65
C THR A 57 7.07 9.11 -5.34
N GLN A 58 8.35 8.84 -5.05
CA GLN A 58 9.50 9.64 -5.50
C GLN A 58 10.20 9.09 -6.77
N GLU A 59 9.59 8.13 -7.47
CA GLU A 59 10.07 7.61 -8.78
C GLU A 59 9.45 8.34 -9.98
#